data_AF-A0A2T2VCT1-F1
#
_entry.id   AF-A0A2T2VCT1-F1
#
_cell.length_a   1.000
_cell.length_b   1.000
_cell.length_c   1.000
_cell.angle_alpha   90.00
_cell.angle_beta   90.00
_cell.angle_gamma   90.00
#
_symmetry.space_group_name_H-M   'P 1'
#
loop_
_entity.id
_entity.type
_entity.pdbx_description
1 polymer ?
#
loop_
_entity_poly.entity_id
_entity_poly.type
_entity_poly.pdbx_seq_one_letter_code
_entity_poly.pdbx_strand_id
1 'polypeptide(L)' 'MMSTYSQIYIHVVFAVQNRNSLILEEWEERLYQYITGTVRKNQQKMLAINGMPDHIHFLIGMKPSC' A
#
# COMPACT_ATOMS: atom_id res chain seq x y z
N MET A 1 22.79 9.61 14.06
CA MET A 1 22.48 10.72 14.98
C MET A 1 21.62 10.20 16.10
N MET A 2 22.04 10.39 17.35
CA MET A 2 21.43 9.78 18.53
C MET A 2 20.18 10.54 19.03
N SER A 3 19.34 11.04 18.10
CA SER A 3 18.16 11.85 18.45
C SER A 3 17.16 12.11 17.32
N THR A 4 17.31 11.56 16.12
CA THR A 4 16.34 11.82 15.04
C THR A 4 15.15 10.88 15.15
N TYR A 5 14.02 11.39 15.62
CA TYR A 5 12.72 10.72 15.49
C TYR A 5 12.08 11.11 14.17
N SER A 6 11.53 10.15 13.44
CA SER A 6 10.80 10.39 12.20
C SER A 6 9.57 9.52 12.13
N GLN A 7 8.47 10.10 11.70
CA GLN A 7 7.19 9.44 11.52
C GLN A 7 6.63 9.92 10.18
N ILE A 8 6.71 9.06 9.18
CA ILE A 8 6.31 9.38 7.81
C ILE A 8 5.14 8.47 7.46
N TYR A 9 4.01 9.08 7.12
CA TYR A 9 2.83 8.39 6.65
C TYR A 9 2.54 8.81 5.22
N ILE A 10 2.42 7.83 4.32
CA ILE A 10 2.12 8.07 2.91
C ILE A 10 0.84 7.32 2.55
N HIS A 11 -0.14 8.07 2.06
CA HIS A 11 -1.32 7.52 1.42
C HIS A 11 -1.03 7.36 -0.06
N VAL A 12 -0.96 6.12 -0.52
CA VAL A 12 -0.71 5.76 -1.91
C VAL A 12 -2.04 5.42 -2.57
N VAL A 13 -2.26 5.98 -3.76
CA VAL A 13 -3.40 5.65 -4.61
C VAL A 13 -2.85 5.19 -5.96
N PHE A 14 -3.22 3.99 -6.39
CA PHE A 14 -2.84 3.46 -7.70
C PHE A 14 -4.08 2.96 -8.43
N ALA A 15 -4.21 3.30 -9.71
CA ALA A 15 -5.29 2.85 -10.56
C ALA A 15 -4.84 1.72 -11.48
N VAL A 16 -5.75 0.81 -11.79
CA VAL A 16 -5.55 -0.20 -12.84
C VAL A 16 -5.41 0.46 -14.22
N GLN A 17 -4.85 -0.28 -15.17
CA GLN A 17 -4.65 0.23 -16.53
C GLN A 17 -5.99 0.69 -17.13
N ASN A 18 -5.99 1.90 -17.68
CA ASN A 18 -7.15 2.57 -18.28
C ASN A 18 -8.35 2.76 -17.33
N ARG A 19 -8.19 2.53 -16.01
CA ARG A 19 -9.31 2.52 -15.04
C ARG A 19 -10.43 1.54 -15.41
N ASN A 20 -10.10 0.49 -16.16
CA ASN A 20 -11.04 -0.61 -16.36
C ASN A 20 -11.25 -1.27 -15.00
N SER A 21 -12.48 -1.32 -14.47
CA SER A 21 -12.82 -1.89 -13.16
C SER A 21 -12.50 -3.38 -13.03
N LEU A 22 -11.21 -3.72 -12.99
CA LEU A 22 -10.68 -5.06 -13.14
C LEU A 22 -10.38 -5.71 -11.80
N ILE A 23 -10.33 -4.96 -10.69
CA ILE A 23 -10.19 -5.54 -9.35
C ILE A 23 -11.53 -6.19 -8.99
N LEU A 24 -11.58 -7.52 -9.11
CA LEU A 24 -12.77 -8.32 -8.84
C LEU A 24 -12.73 -8.87 -7.41
N GLU A 25 -13.91 -8.97 -6.79
CA GLU A 25 -14.07 -9.51 -5.42
C GLU A 25 -13.43 -10.89 -5.25
N GLU A 26 -13.44 -11.74 -6.30
CA GLU A 26 -12.86 -13.08 -6.28
C GLU A 26 -11.34 -13.12 -6.03
N TRP A 27 -10.62 -12.03 -6.31
CA TRP A 27 -9.16 -11.99 -6.17
C TRP A 27 -8.63 -10.75 -5.43
N GLU A 28 -9.49 -9.79 -5.09
CA GLU A 28 -9.16 -8.57 -4.36
C GLU A 28 -8.38 -8.84 -3.07
N GLU A 29 -8.82 -9.81 -2.27
CA GLU A 29 -8.13 -10.13 -1.00
C GLU A 29 -6.68 -10.58 -1.25
N ARG A 30 -6.46 -11.43 -2.26
CA ARG A 30 -5.13 -11.92 -2.63
C ARG A 30 -4.23 -10.80 -3.14
N LEU A 31 -4.80 -9.83 -3.86
CA LEU A 31 -4.10 -8.62 -4.28
C LEU A 31 -3.66 -7.78 -3.06
N TYR A 32 -4.54 -7.58 -2.07
CA TYR A 32 -4.18 -6.86 -0.85
C TYR A 32 -3.09 -7.58 -0.05
N GLN A 33 -3.16 -8.91 0.04
CA GLN A 33 -2.12 -9.72 0.66
C GLN A 33 -0.77 -9.58 -0.06
N TYR A 34 -0.76 -9.59 -1.40
CA TYR A 34 0.45 -9.38 -2.21
C TYR A 34 1.08 -8.00 -1.99
N ILE A 35 0.27 -6.93 -2.01
CA ILE A 35 0.74 -5.56 -1.76
C ILE A 35 1.27 -5.45 -0.33
N THR A 36 0.56 -6.00 0.65
CA THR A 36 1.01 -6.04 2.05
C THR A 36 2.33 -6.78 2.21
N GLY A 37 2.50 -7.92 1.54
CA GLY A 37 3.75 -8.67 1.49
C GLY A 37 4.90 -7.86 0.89
N THR A 38 4.62 -7.10 -0.18
CA THR A 38 5.60 -6.21 -0.82
C THR A 38 6.03 -5.07 0.10
N VAL A 39 5.08 -4.40 0.76
CA VAL A 39 5.36 -3.34 1.75
C VAL A 39 6.23 -3.88 2.90
N ARG A 40 5.91 -5.07 3.42
CA ARG A 40 6.69 -5.73 4.47
C ARG A 40 8.09 -6.12 4.00
N LYS A 41 8.24 -6.65 2.78
CA LYS A 41 9.54 -6.99 2.17
C LYS A 41 10.44 -5.76 2.07
N ASN A 42 9.87 -4.59 1.79
CA ASN A 42 10.57 -3.31 1.75
C ASN A 42 10.82 -2.70 3.15
N GLN A 43 10.61 -3.46 4.23
CA GLN A 43 10.78 -3.02 5.62
C GLN A 43 9.93 -1.80 6.04
N GLN A 44 8.82 -1.58 5.33
CA GLN A 44 7.83 -0.54 5.64
C GLN A 44 6.63 -1.18 6.36
N LYS A 45 5.80 -0.36 7.02
CA LYS A 45 4.63 -0.84 7.77
C LYS A 45 3.34 -0.55 7.01
N MET A 46 2.57 -1.59 6.68
CA MET A 46 1.19 -1.42 6.20
C MET A 46 0.29 -1.03 7.38
N LEU A 47 -0.48 0.05 7.24
CA LEU A 47 -1.39 0.55 8.27
C LEU A 47 -2.85 0.34 7.90
N ALA A 48 -3.18 0.55 6.62
CA ALA A 48 -4.49 0.28 6.06
C ALA A 48 -4.36 -0.01 4.56
N ILE A 49 -5.22 -0.88 4.04
CA ILE A 49 -5.36 -1.16 2.62
C ILE A 49 -6.84 -1.40 2.33
N ASN A 50 -7.33 -0.80 1.26
CA ASN A 50 -8.67 -1.01 0.72
C ASN A 50 -8.70 -0.52 -0.73
N GLY A 51 -9.80 -0.69 -1.44
CA GLY A 51 -9.88 -0.31 -2.84
C GLY A 51 -11.30 -0.18 -3.35
N MET A 52 -11.35 0.14 -4.63
CA MET A 52 -12.50 0.14 -5.50
C MET A 52 -12.13 -0.70 -6.73
N PRO A 53 -13.10 -1.17 -7.52
CA PRO A 53 -12.81 -1.99 -8.69
C PRO A 53 -11.80 -1.40 -9.69
N ASP A 54 -11.66 -0.06 -9.75
CA ASP A 54 -10.74 0.65 -10.65
C ASP A 54 -9.46 1.19 -9.98
N HIS A 55 -9.31 1.14 -8.64
CA HIS A 55 -8.12 1.65 -7.95
C HIS A 55 -7.96 1.14 -6.51
N ILE A 56 -6.75 1.21 -5.96
CA ILE A 56 -6.44 0.82 -4.59
C ILE A 56 -5.89 2.01 -3.80
N HIS A 57 -6.30 2.07 -2.54
CA HIS A 57 -5.79 2.94 -1.51
C HIS A 57 -5.00 2.15 -0.47
N PHE A 58 -3.79 2.58 -0.14
CA PHE A 58 -3.09 2.04 1.01
C PHE A 58 -2.27 3.09 1.76
N LEU A 59 -2.29 2.99 3.08
CA LEU A 59 -1.57 3.85 3.99
C LEU A 59 -0.38 3.10 4.57
N ILE A 60 0.81 3.65 4.38
CA ILE A 60 2.06 3.06 4.90
C ILE A 60 2.78 4.00 5.85
N GLY A 61 3.33 3.41 6.90
CA GLY A 61 4.36 4.02 7.72
C GLY A 61 5.73 3.74 7.10
N MET A 62 6.45 4.80 6.75
CA MET A 62 7.75 4.70 6.08
C MET A 62 8.92 5.09 6.96
N LYS A 63 10.04 4.36 6.82
CA LYS A 63 11.34 4.73 7.37
C LYS A 63 12.02 5.73 6.43
N PRO A 64 12.74 6.75 6.93
CA PRO A 64 13.40 7.73 6.07
C PRO A 64 14.45 7.16 5.08
N SER A 65 15.04 6.01 5.39
CA SER A 65 16.12 5.37 4.62
C SER A 65 15.62 4.40 3.55
N CYS A 66 14.53 4.75 2.86
CA CYS A 66 13.93 3.91 1.82
C CYS A 66 14.90 3.61 0.67
#